data_AF-A0A7J6P3R6-F1
#
_entry.id   AF-A0A7J6P3R6-F1
#
_cell.length_a   1.000
_cell.length_b   1.000
_cell.length_c   1.000
_cell.angle_alpha   90.00
_cell.angle_beta   90.00
_cell.angle_gamma   90.00
#
_symmetry.space_group_name_H-M   'P 1'
#
loop_
_entity.id
_entity.type
_entity.pdbx_description
1 polymer ?
#
loop_
_entity_poly.entity_id
_entity_poly.type
_entity_poly.pdbx_seq_one_letter_code
_entity_poly.pdbx_strand_id
1 'polypeptide(L)'
;MPLLFSSSSRSRRGRKVPIGFGLLVLAVTLCIGIEIGVLWSEMMAGSSVQEDGARSSASFPESMPLGQEPDMRNYERERDELKKKVASLQEELAEMKDSLRKESKPKPITTPVPAANIRGSGPREGRLHLETLKASIAASESSTPLIGVLVIACRRAQYLDRALTSFTKNRPDATHLPIVVSQDGHDPGVKQLLENSQWSSIVYSMRHEQGHGNGYEKLAQHYGWALGRMFDYLGFKQVIILEEDMEIAPDFFNYFLASLPLLKTDPKLYCVSAWNDNGYETAVQDPRMIYRTDFFPGLGWMLTSELWAEVRSRWPSGYWDEFMRRPDVRKGRHCLRPEISRSYTFGEEGQSQGQYFAAHLSRIKLNTDFVDFLSDTARPLRHVENEETFDRWLMNEMSSCVKVTLAAFDGELAGGQGKCLRIEYRDSMYHVFASRFGLMPDEKEGIRRTAYKGCSNILLPEA
;
A
#
# COMPACT_ATOMS: atom_id res chain seq x y z
N MET A 1 35.89 -40.99 -49.42
CA MET A 1 35.32 -41.78 -50.53
C MET A 1 34.39 -42.83 -49.95
N PRO A 2 33.26 -43.08 -50.60
CA PRO A 2 31.94 -42.64 -50.11
C PRO A 2 30.99 -43.85 -49.98
N LEU A 3 29.71 -43.72 -49.65
CA LEU A 3 28.60 -43.52 -50.60
C LEU A 3 27.36 -43.02 -49.84
N LEU A 4 26.42 -42.21 -50.34
CA LEU A 4 26.28 -41.23 -51.43
C LEU A 4 24.87 -40.61 -51.21
N PHE A 5 24.77 -39.27 -51.27
CA PHE A 5 23.73 -38.42 -51.90
C PHE A 5 22.24 -38.55 -51.49
N SER A 6 21.48 -37.46 -51.31
CA SER A 6 21.25 -36.39 -52.29
C SER A 6 20.69 -35.09 -51.67
N SER A 7 21.10 -33.97 -52.29
CA SER A 7 20.50 -32.63 -52.39
C SER A 7 18.95 -32.59 -52.45
N SER A 8 18.22 -31.51 -52.17
CA SER A 8 18.44 -30.11 -52.57
C SER A 8 17.49 -29.15 -51.83
N SER A 9 17.85 -27.86 -51.89
CA SER A 9 17.17 -26.68 -51.35
C SER A 9 15.83 -26.33 -52.02
N ARG A 10 14.84 -25.91 -51.22
CA ARG A 10 14.13 -24.61 -51.28
C ARG A 10 12.74 -24.73 -50.66
N SER A 11 12.49 -23.97 -49.60
CA SER A 11 11.33 -23.06 -49.52
C SER A 11 11.40 -22.27 -48.21
N ARG A 12 11.58 -20.95 -48.34
CA ARG A 12 11.35 -19.99 -47.27
C ARG A 12 9.88 -20.10 -46.85
N ARG A 13 9.61 -20.64 -45.68
CA ARG A 13 8.37 -20.37 -44.94
C ARG A 13 8.75 -19.62 -43.68
N GLY A 14 8.39 -18.33 -43.66
CA GLY A 14 8.45 -17.51 -42.48
C GLY A 14 7.74 -18.21 -41.33
N ARG A 15 8.46 -18.42 -40.23
CA ARG A 15 7.83 -18.75 -38.96
C ARG A 15 7.04 -17.52 -38.55
N LYS A 16 5.72 -17.63 -38.66
CA LYS A 16 4.79 -16.75 -37.98
C LYS A 16 5.15 -16.78 -36.50
N VAL A 17 5.64 -15.64 -36.00
CA VAL A 17 5.59 -15.31 -34.58
C VAL A 17 4.10 -15.42 -34.20
N PRO A 18 3.72 -16.13 -33.12
CA PRO A 18 2.36 -16.01 -32.63
C PRO A 18 2.21 -14.57 -32.17
N ILE A 19 1.45 -13.79 -32.94
CA ILE A 19 0.89 -12.53 -32.47
C ILE A 19 -0.04 -12.97 -31.33
N GLY A 20 0.44 -12.79 -30.09
CA GLY A 20 -0.39 -12.92 -28.92
C GLY A 20 -1.56 -11.96 -29.10
N PHE A 21 -2.77 -12.50 -29.11
CA PHE A 21 -3.98 -11.71 -28.99
C PHE A 21 -3.86 -10.91 -27.68
N GLY A 22 -3.71 -9.59 -27.79
CA GLY A 22 -3.79 -8.70 -26.65
C GLY A 22 -5.22 -8.77 -26.10
N LEU A 23 -5.36 -9.20 -24.85
CA LEU A 23 -6.61 -9.05 -24.11
C LEU A 23 -6.91 -7.54 -23.98
N LEU A 24 -8.14 -7.16 -24.33
CA LEU A 24 -8.62 -5.79 -24.44
C LEU A 24 -9.43 -5.46 -23.18
N VAL A 25 -8.78 -4.90 -22.17
CA VAL A 25 -9.37 -4.66 -20.84
C VAL A 25 -9.87 -3.21 -20.67
N LEU A 26 -10.94 -3.06 -19.91
CA LEU A 26 -11.57 -1.77 -19.58
C LEU A 26 -10.99 -1.20 -18.27
N ALA A 27 -10.44 0.02 -18.32
CA ALA A 27 -10.01 0.77 -17.14
C ALA A 27 -11.12 1.70 -16.66
N VAL A 28 -11.40 1.70 -15.36
CA VAL A 28 -12.33 2.66 -14.73
C VAL A 28 -11.58 3.52 -13.73
N THR A 29 -11.61 4.83 -13.96
CA THR A 29 -11.12 5.82 -13.00
C THR A 29 -12.31 6.46 -12.28
N LEU A 30 -12.41 6.20 -10.98
CA LEU A 30 -13.39 6.80 -10.07
C LEU A 30 -12.77 8.04 -9.44
N CYS A 31 -13.37 9.21 -9.59
CA CYS A 31 -12.84 10.45 -8.99
C CYS A 31 -13.89 11.28 -8.26
N ILE A 32 -13.48 11.95 -7.19
CA ILE A 32 -14.31 12.91 -6.47
C ILE A 32 -14.46 14.17 -7.34
N GLY A 33 -15.71 14.59 -7.61
CA GLY A 33 -15.98 15.71 -8.52
C GLY A 33 -15.38 17.06 -8.10
N ILE A 34 -15.11 17.29 -6.82
CA ILE A 34 -14.55 18.55 -6.29
C ILE A 34 -13.02 18.63 -6.52
N GLU A 35 -12.30 17.53 -6.33
CA GLU A 35 -10.82 17.53 -6.44
C GLU A 35 -10.33 17.59 -7.90
N ILE A 36 -11.14 17.13 -8.86
CA ILE A 36 -10.88 17.38 -10.29
C ILE A 36 -10.87 18.89 -10.57
N GLY A 37 -11.78 19.66 -9.94
CA GLY A 37 -11.83 21.11 -10.09
C GLY A 37 -10.60 21.81 -9.53
N VAL A 38 -10.05 21.31 -8.41
CA VAL A 38 -8.82 21.82 -7.80
C VAL A 38 -7.60 21.48 -8.66
N LEU A 39 -7.47 20.23 -9.11
CA LEU A 39 -6.41 19.79 -10.04
C LEU A 39 -6.44 20.58 -11.36
N TRP A 40 -7.63 20.80 -11.93
CA TRP A 40 -7.81 21.66 -13.12
C TRP A 40 -7.42 23.12 -12.84
N SER A 41 -7.85 23.67 -11.70
CA SER A 41 -7.59 25.07 -11.35
C SER A 41 -6.11 25.34 -11.07
N GLU A 42 -5.41 24.42 -10.40
CA GLU A 42 -3.97 24.52 -10.13
C GLU A 42 -3.12 24.46 -11.41
N MET A 43 -3.53 23.64 -12.40
CA MET A 43 -2.88 23.61 -13.72
C MET A 43 -3.17 24.86 -14.56
N MET A 44 -4.42 25.34 -14.56
CA MET A 44 -4.79 26.56 -15.29
C MET A 44 -4.15 27.81 -14.68
N ALA A 45 -3.93 27.84 -13.36
CA ALA A 45 -3.17 28.89 -12.70
C ALA A 45 -1.67 28.93 -13.10
N GLY A 46 -1.12 27.82 -13.59
CA GLY A 46 0.23 27.72 -14.15
C GLY A 46 0.35 28.10 -15.64
N SER A 47 -0.77 28.39 -16.31
CA SER A 47 -0.81 28.80 -17.71
C SER A 47 -1.53 30.14 -17.84
N SER A 48 -0.77 31.23 -17.73
CA SER A 48 -1.31 32.57 -17.94
C SER A 48 -1.67 32.79 -19.42
N VAL A 49 -2.95 32.68 -19.75
CA VAL A 49 -3.55 33.32 -20.95
C VAL A 49 -4.84 34.00 -20.53
N GLN A 50 -4.95 35.29 -20.85
CA GLN A 50 -6.09 36.17 -20.59
C GLN A 50 -7.39 35.61 -21.20
N GLU A 51 -8.44 35.48 -20.38
CA GLU A 51 -9.81 35.32 -20.85
C GLU A 51 -10.43 36.69 -21.13
N ASP A 52 -10.80 36.94 -22.38
CA ASP A 52 -11.74 37.99 -22.77
C ASP A 52 -13.18 37.47 -22.62
N GLY A 53 -14.00 38.24 -21.92
CA GLY A 53 -15.36 37.88 -21.57
C GLY A 53 -16.35 37.95 -22.74
N ALA A 54 -17.23 36.96 -22.81
CA ALA A 54 -18.50 37.06 -23.52
C ALA A 54 -19.61 36.33 -22.76
N ARG A 55 -20.52 37.10 -22.17
CA ARG A 55 -21.80 36.62 -21.65
C ARG A 55 -22.69 36.18 -22.82
N SER A 56 -23.19 34.95 -22.79
CA SER A 56 -24.37 34.57 -23.57
C SER A 56 -25.40 33.91 -22.65
N SER A 57 -26.57 34.52 -22.58
CA SER A 57 -27.77 34.03 -21.89
C SER A 57 -28.54 33.11 -22.83
N ALA A 58 -28.72 31.84 -22.46
CA ALA A 58 -29.64 30.94 -23.13
C ALA A 58 -30.70 30.43 -22.14
N SER A 59 -31.94 30.72 -22.46
CA SER A 59 -33.18 30.35 -21.78
C SER A 59 -33.48 28.85 -21.89
N PHE A 60 -33.88 28.23 -20.78
CA PHE A 60 -34.42 26.86 -20.73
C PHE A 60 -35.92 26.84 -21.07
N PRO A 61 -36.42 25.88 -21.86
CA PRO A 61 -37.85 25.68 -22.03
C PRO A 61 -38.44 24.79 -20.90
N GLU A 62 -39.61 25.21 -20.44
CA GLU A 62 -40.48 24.57 -19.47
C GLU A 62 -41.13 23.26 -19.96
N SER A 63 -41.39 22.39 -18.97
CA SER A 63 -42.43 21.34 -18.89
C SER A 63 -42.13 19.91 -19.39
N MET A 64 -42.14 18.98 -18.43
CA MET A 64 -42.43 17.54 -18.57
C MET A 64 -43.53 17.16 -17.56
N PRO A 65 -44.29 16.05 -17.77
CA PRO A 65 -45.59 15.84 -17.15
C PRO A 65 -45.55 15.28 -15.71
N LEU A 66 -46.56 15.69 -14.93
CA LEU A 66 -46.83 15.32 -13.54
C LEU A 66 -47.01 13.80 -13.34
N GLY A 67 -46.04 13.18 -12.67
CA GLY A 67 -46.19 11.93 -11.93
C GLY A 67 -46.18 12.23 -10.42
N GLN A 68 -47.02 11.53 -9.66
CA GLN A 68 -47.35 11.75 -8.24
C GLN A 68 -46.17 12.28 -7.38
N GLU A 69 -46.34 13.46 -6.80
CA GLU A 69 -45.40 14.04 -5.82
C GLU A 69 -45.33 13.13 -4.57
N PRO A 70 -44.13 12.71 -4.13
CA PRO A 70 -43.97 12.04 -2.84
C PRO A 70 -44.26 13.03 -1.70
N ASP A 71 -44.90 12.55 -0.62
CA ASP A 71 -45.28 13.36 0.54
C ASP A 71 -44.06 13.91 1.29
N MET A 72 -43.58 15.08 0.83
CA MET A 72 -42.41 15.78 1.35
C MET A 72 -42.50 16.09 2.85
N ARG A 73 -43.71 16.17 3.42
CA ARG A 73 -43.90 16.44 4.85
C ARG A 73 -43.50 15.26 5.73
N ASN A 74 -43.60 14.04 5.23
CA ASN A 74 -43.18 12.85 5.98
C ASN A 74 -41.65 12.72 6.00
N TYR A 75 -41.00 12.98 4.86
CA TYR A 75 -39.54 13.02 4.76
C TYR A 75 -38.89 14.10 5.62
N GLU A 76 -39.47 15.30 5.67
CA GLU A 76 -38.97 16.38 6.51
C GLU A 76 -39.07 16.03 8.01
N ARG A 77 -40.15 15.38 8.43
CA ARG A 77 -40.30 14.89 9.81
C ARG A 77 -39.27 13.82 10.15
N GLU A 78 -39.11 12.80 9.31
CA GLU A 78 -38.11 11.74 9.54
C GLU A 78 -36.69 12.29 9.59
N ARG A 79 -36.35 13.23 8.69
CA ARG A 79 -35.07 13.93 8.68
C ARG A 79 -34.83 14.70 9.98
N ASP A 80 -35.84 15.41 10.47
CA ASP A 80 -35.72 16.23 11.67
C ASP A 80 -35.66 15.36 12.95
N GLU A 81 -36.32 14.19 12.97
CA GLU A 81 -36.13 13.17 14.00
C GLU A 81 -34.74 12.55 13.99
N LEU A 82 -34.21 12.22 12.82
CA LEU A 82 -32.84 11.72 12.65
C LEU A 82 -31.80 12.75 13.12
N LYS A 83 -31.98 14.03 12.80
CA LYS A 83 -31.11 15.11 13.30
C LYS A 83 -31.10 15.20 14.83
N LYS A 84 -32.26 15.05 15.47
CA LYS A 84 -32.34 15.04 16.94
C LYS A 84 -31.63 13.83 17.55
N LYS A 85 -31.78 12.65 16.95
CA LYS A 85 -31.06 11.42 17.39
C LYS A 85 -29.55 11.56 17.25
N VAL A 86 -29.06 12.12 16.13
CA VAL A 86 -27.62 12.36 15.93
C VAL A 86 -27.08 13.34 16.96
N ALA A 87 -27.79 14.43 17.27
CA ALA A 87 -27.38 15.38 18.29
C ALA A 87 -27.28 14.73 19.69
N SER A 88 -28.26 13.91 20.06
CA SER A 88 -28.24 13.15 21.32
C SER A 88 -27.04 12.21 21.43
N LEU A 89 -26.74 11.46 20.36
CA LEU A 89 -25.61 10.54 20.34
C LEU A 89 -24.25 11.27 20.36
N GLN A 90 -24.17 12.46 19.79
CA GLN A 90 -22.96 13.29 19.86
C GLN A 90 -22.71 13.81 21.28
N GLU A 91 -23.77 14.12 22.03
CA GLU A 91 -23.69 14.55 23.43
C GLU A 91 -23.24 13.39 24.33
N GLU A 92 -23.84 12.20 24.17
CA GLU A 92 -23.41 10.98 24.88
C GLU A 92 -21.94 10.63 24.57
N LEU A 93 -21.50 10.77 23.32
CA LEU A 93 -20.11 10.54 22.93
C LEU A 93 -19.15 11.56 23.57
N ALA A 94 -19.58 12.81 23.74
CA ALA A 94 -18.79 13.84 24.40
C ALA A 94 -18.62 13.55 25.90
N GLU A 95 -19.69 13.11 26.57
CA GLU A 95 -19.65 12.72 27.99
C GLU A 95 -18.76 11.50 28.24
N MET A 96 -18.81 10.51 27.33
CA MET A 96 -17.97 9.32 27.40
C MET A 96 -16.49 9.65 27.19
N LYS A 97 -16.18 10.56 26.25
CA LYS A 97 -14.81 11.07 26.03
C LYS A 97 -14.28 11.86 27.23
N ASP A 98 -15.12 12.67 27.88
CA ASP A 98 -14.71 13.43 29.06
C ASP A 98 -14.47 12.51 30.27
N SER A 99 -15.24 11.44 30.40
CA SER A 99 -15.03 10.39 31.41
C SER A 99 -13.70 9.66 31.20
N LEU A 100 -13.40 9.24 29.95
CA LEU A 100 -12.10 8.65 29.58
C LEU A 100 -10.91 9.59 29.83
N ARG A 101 -11.11 10.89 29.67
CA ARG A 101 -10.08 11.91 29.91
C ARG A 101 -9.81 12.14 31.40
N LYS A 102 -10.81 11.94 32.27
CA LYS A 102 -10.67 12.05 33.73
C LYS A 102 -9.98 10.83 34.34
N GLU A 103 -10.12 9.65 33.75
CA GLU A 103 -9.40 8.44 34.16
C GLU A 103 -7.93 8.40 33.68
N SER A 104 -7.61 9.09 32.59
CA SER A 104 -6.29 9.10 31.96
C SER A 104 -5.40 10.30 32.32
N LYS A 105 -5.20 10.57 33.62
CA LYS A 105 -4.10 11.47 34.04
C LYS A 105 -2.78 10.68 34.09
N PRO A 106 -1.83 10.85 33.13
CA PRO A 106 -0.55 10.19 33.21
C PRO A 106 0.31 10.85 34.30
N LYS A 107 0.94 10.04 35.15
CA LYS A 107 2.08 10.49 35.95
C LYS A 107 3.26 10.76 35.00
N PRO A 108 4.01 11.86 35.17
CA PRO A 108 5.18 12.14 34.33
C PRO A 108 6.25 11.07 34.55
N ILE A 109 6.60 10.34 33.48
CA ILE A 109 7.75 9.44 33.46
C ILE A 109 8.99 10.30 33.16
N THR A 110 9.60 10.81 34.22
CA THR A 110 10.95 11.38 34.18
C THR A 110 11.92 10.36 34.75
N THR A 111 12.26 9.34 33.95
CA THR A 111 13.48 8.55 34.17
C THR A 111 14.13 8.27 32.82
N PRO A 112 15.44 8.57 32.66
CA PRO A 112 16.19 8.12 31.50
C PRO A 112 16.15 6.59 31.45
N VAL A 113 15.90 6.03 30.27
CA VAL A 113 16.00 4.57 30.03
C VAL A 113 17.40 4.11 30.45
N PRO A 114 17.54 3.23 31.46
CA PRO A 114 18.85 2.74 31.86
C PRO A 114 19.42 1.86 30.74
N ALA A 115 20.67 2.13 30.36
CA ALA A 115 21.47 1.23 29.55
C ALA A 115 21.79 -0.05 30.35
N ALA A 116 20.83 -0.97 30.47
CA ALA A 116 21.02 -2.21 31.21
C ALA A 116 20.17 -3.36 30.66
N ASN A 117 20.62 -3.94 29.54
CA ASN A 117 20.79 -5.39 29.34
C ASN A 117 21.31 -5.66 27.92
N ILE A 118 22.47 -5.07 27.58
CA ILE A 118 23.27 -5.53 26.45
C ILE A 118 24.26 -6.57 26.99
N ARG A 119 23.74 -7.71 27.43
CA ARG A 119 24.54 -8.94 27.52
C ARG A 119 24.04 -9.85 26.42
N GLY A 120 24.76 -9.86 25.30
CA GLY A 120 24.60 -10.87 24.27
C GLY A 120 25.00 -12.24 24.83
N SER A 121 24.05 -12.91 25.46
CA SER A 121 24.12 -14.33 25.80
C SER A 121 23.44 -15.16 24.70
N GLY A 122 23.71 -14.83 23.44
CA GLY A 122 23.39 -15.69 22.30
C GLY A 122 24.55 -16.65 22.02
N PRO A 123 24.30 -17.79 21.33
CA PRO A 123 25.37 -18.66 20.83
C PRO A 123 26.42 -17.84 20.06
N ARG A 124 27.69 -18.30 20.03
CA ARG A 124 28.81 -17.62 19.36
C ARG A 124 28.47 -17.15 17.93
N GLU A 125 27.65 -17.91 17.22
CA GLU A 125 27.18 -17.61 15.87
C GLU A 125 26.34 -16.32 15.78
N GLY A 126 25.40 -16.10 16.71
CA GLY A 126 24.56 -14.90 16.71
C GLY A 126 25.35 -13.61 17.01
N ARG A 127 26.43 -13.71 17.79
CA ARG A 127 27.34 -12.58 18.04
C ARG A 127 28.19 -12.26 16.81
N LEU A 128 28.69 -13.29 16.12
CA LEU A 128 29.46 -13.11 14.89
C LEU A 128 28.59 -12.47 13.79
N HIS A 129 27.34 -12.92 13.65
CA HIS A 129 26.40 -12.39 12.67
C HIS A 129 26.08 -10.90 12.91
N LEU A 130 25.90 -10.49 14.18
CA LEU A 130 25.69 -9.09 14.54
C LEU A 130 26.88 -8.19 14.18
N GLU A 131 28.10 -8.62 14.49
CA GLU A 131 29.30 -7.83 14.17
C GLU A 131 29.49 -7.70 12.66
N THR A 132 29.28 -8.79 11.90
CA THR A 132 29.28 -8.75 10.43
C THR A 132 28.21 -7.80 9.89
N LEU A 133 26.99 -7.86 10.44
CA LEU A 133 25.90 -6.97 10.03
C LEU A 133 26.25 -5.50 10.28
N LYS A 134 26.76 -5.18 11.47
CA LYS A 134 27.18 -3.81 11.81
C LYS A 134 28.35 -3.34 10.93
N ALA A 135 29.30 -4.21 10.62
CA ALA A 135 30.40 -3.89 9.71
C ALA A 135 29.88 -3.56 8.30
N SER A 136 28.94 -4.36 7.76
CA SER A 136 28.30 -4.09 6.47
C SER A 136 27.54 -2.76 6.46
N ILE A 137 26.82 -2.44 7.54
CA ILE A 137 26.12 -1.15 7.67
C ILE A 137 27.11 0.01 7.72
N ALA A 138 28.16 -0.09 8.52
CA ALA A 138 29.18 0.95 8.62
C ALA A 138 29.97 1.15 7.31
N ALA A 139 30.18 0.08 6.54
CA ALA A 139 30.86 0.11 5.24
C ALA A 139 29.94 0.51 4.07
N SER A 140 28.65 0.74 4.32
CA SER A 140 27.67 1.09 3.28
C SER A 140 27.81 2.55 2.81
N GLU A 141 28.95 2.86 2.20
CA GLU A 141 29.16 4.06 1.37
C GLU A 141 29.24 3.68 -0.14
N SER A 142 28.81 2.45 -0.49
CA SER A 142 28.92 1.89 -1.84
C SER A 142 27.74 2.23 -2.77
N SER A 143 27.94 1.99 -4.08
CA SER A 143 26.97 2.26 -5.14
C SER A 143 25.65 1.47 -5.05
N THR A 144 25.59 0.41 -4.25
CA THR A 144 24.41 -0.45 -4.09
C THR A 144 23.81 -0.25 -2.70
N PRO A 145 22.54 0.19 -2.59
CA PRO A 145 21.95 0.51 -1.29
C PRO A 145 21.79 -0.74 -0.41
N LEU A 146 22.22 -0.64 0.84
CA LEU A 146 21.96 -1.65 1.88
C LEU A 146 20.56 -1.42 2.48
N ILE A 147 19.62 -2.35 2.29
CA ILE A 147 18.25 -2.24 2.81
C ILE A 147 18.03 -3.34 3.85
N GLY A 148 17.74 -2.95 5.10
CA GLY A 148 17.40 -3.93 6.13
C GLY A 148 16.03 -4.54 5.88
N VAL A 149 15.90 -5.87 5.96
CA VAL A 149 14.61 -6.55 5.82
C VAL A 149 14.15 -7.00 7.20
N LEU A 150 13.28 -6.22 7.84
CA LEU A 150 12.72 -6.51 9.15
C LEU A 150 11.50 -7.43 9.00
N VAL A 151 11.54 -8.59 9.65
CA VAL A 151 10.39 -9.51 9.76
C VAL A 151 9.82 -9.44 11.17
N ILE A 152 8.57 -9.03 11.29
CA ILE A 152 7.81 -8.99 12.53
C ILE A 152 7.18 -10.37 12.77
N ALA A 153 7.60 -11.04 13.84
CA ALA A 153 7.13 -12.37 14.22
C ALA A 153 6.69 -12.42 15.68
N CYS A 154 5.94 -13.45 16.07
CA CYS A 154 5.54 -13.64 17.47
C CYS A 154 5.55 -15.12 17.86
N ARG A 155 4.54 -15.89 17.41
CA ARG A 155 4.27 -17.24 17.91
C ARG A 155 3.82 -18.24 16.85
N ARG A 156 3.95 -17.91 15.56
CA ARG A 156 3.47 -18.77 14.45
C ARG A 156 4.65 -19.33 13.67
N ALA A 157 5.38 -20.27 14.27
CA ALA A 157 6.61 -20.84 13.68
C ALA A 157 6.40 -21.38 12.26
N GLN A 158 5.30 -22.08 11.99
CA GLN A 158 5.01 -22.61 10.64
C GLN A 158 4.77 -21.50 9.61
N TYR A 159 4.13 -20.39 10.02
CA TYR A 159 3.92 -19.25 9.14
C TYR A 159 5.26 -18.57 8.85
N LEU A 160 6.07 -18.36 9.89
CA LEU A 160 7.39 -17.77 9.76
C LEU A 160 8.31 -18.59 8.84
N ASP A 161 8.29 -19.92 8.93
CA ASP A 161 9.09 -20.79 8.06
C ASP A 161 8.70 -20.67 6.58
N ARG A 162 7.38 -20.64 6.30
CA ARG A 162 6.85 -20.38 4.96
C ARG A 162 7.25 -19.00 4.44
N ALA A 163 7.10 -17.98 5.28
CA ALA A 163 7.47 -16.60 4.94
C ALA A 163 8.96 -16.47 4.64
N LEU A 164 9.84 -16.97 5.52
CA LEU A 164 11.30 -16.93 5.32
C LEU A 164 11.74 -17.72 4.08
N THR A 165 11.06 -18.82 3.77
CA THR A 165 11.29 -19.58 2.52
C THR A 165 10.98 -18.72 1.30
N SER A 166 9.84 -18.04 1.27
CA SER A 166 9.48 -17.11 0.20
C SER A 166 10.47 -15.94 0.10
N PHE A 167 10.82 -15.32 1.23
CA PHE A 167 11.71 -14.17 1.27
C PHE A 167 13.11 -14.51 0.78
N THR A 168 13.65 -15.63 1.25
CA THR A 168 15.01 -16.06 0.88
C THR A 168 15.08 -16.53 -0.57
N LYS A 169 14.04 -17.23 -1.07
CA LYS A 169 13.96 -17.66 -2.47
C LYS A 169 14.03 -16.50 -3.45
N ASN A 170 13.35 -15.39 -3.13
CA ASN A 170 13.27 -14.24 -4.02
C ASN A 170 14.33 -13.16 -3.72
N ARG A 171 15.19 -13.35 -2.71
CA ARG A 171 16.24 -12.41 -2.32
C ARG A 171 17.46 -12.53 -3.24
N PRO A 172 17.79 -11.50 -4.05
CA PRO A 172 18.90 -11.59 -5.00
C PRO A 172 20.28 -11.56 -4.33
N ASP A 173 20.42 -10.86 -3.20
CA ASP A 173 21.71 -10.67 -2.52
C ASP A 173 21.52 -10.53 -1.01
N ALA A 174 22.11 -11.45 -0.25
CA ALA A 174 22.04 -11.44 1.22
C ALA A 174 22.90 -10.34 1.87
N THR A 175 23.92 -9.84 1.17
CA THR A 175 24.86 -8.84 1.70
C THR A 175 24.25 -7.44 1.73
N HIS A 176 23.43 -7.12 0.72
CA HIS A 176 22.71 -5.85 0.60
C HIS A 176 21.25 -5.90 1.11
N LEU A 177 20.72 -7.10 1.36
CA LEU A 177 19.37 -7.32 1.88
C LEU A 177 19.38 -8.26 3.11
N PRO A 178 20.08 -7.89 4.21
CA PRO A 178 20.11 -8.72 5.41
C PRO A 178 18.71 -8.83 6.03
N ILE A 179 18.32 -10.06 6.36
CA ILE A 179 17.03 -10.35 7.01
C ILE A 179 17.24 -10.34 8.52
N VAL A 180 16.44 -9.53 9.20
CA VAL A 180 16.39 -9.43 10.66
C VAL A 180 15.01 -9.86 11.12
N VAL A 181 14.92 -10.95 11.89
CA VAL A 181 13.67 -11.43 12.46
C VAL A 181 13.54 -10.89 13.88
N SER A 182 12.50 -10.10 14.12
CA SER A 182 12.15 -9.64 15.47
C SER A 182 10.96 -10.43 16.00
N GLN A 183 11.22 -11.28 16.99
CA GLN A 183 10.18 -12.03 17.70
C GLN A 183 9.65 -11.25 18.89
N ASP A 184 8.33 -11.08 18.99
CA ASP A 184 7.67 -10.59 20.20
C ASP A 184 7.42 -11.69 21.22
N GLY A 185 7.85 -11.45 22.46
CA GLY A 185 7.67 -12.39 23.56
C GLY A 185 8.57 -13.62 23.45
N HIS A 186 8.12 -14.73 24.03
CA HIS A 186 8.85 -15.99 24.01
C HIS A 186 7.95 -17.13 23.52
N ASP A 187 8.17 -17.54 22.28
CA ASP A 187 7.63 -18.77 21.72
C ASP A 187 8.78 -19.76 21.44
N PRO A 188 8.79 -20.95 22.08
CA PRO A 188 9.83 -21.95 21.88
C PRO A 188 9.90 -22.49 20.44
N GLY A 189 8.78 -22.58 19.73
CA GLY A 189 8.74 -23.07 18.35
C GLY A 189 9.42 -22.12 17.38
N VAL A 190 9.12 -20.82 17.47
CA VAL A 190 9.79 -19.77 16.69
C VAL A 190 11.27 -19.70 17.03
N LYS A 191 11.62 -19.80 18.32
CA LYS A 191 13.03 -19.83 18.74
C LYS A 191 13.77 -21.03 18.12
N GLN A 192 13.21 -22.23 18.25
CA GLN A 192 13.81 -23.45 17.71
C GLN A 192 13.96 -23.38 16.19
N LEU A 193 12.98 -22.81 15.49
CA LEU A 193 13.06 -22.56 14.06
C LEU A 193 14.24 -21.65 13.71
N LEU A 194 14.38 -20.50 14.39
CA LEU A 194 15.45 -19.54 14.09
C LEU A 194 16.85 -20.01 14.49
N GLU A 195 16.94 -20.96 15.42
CA GLU A 195 18.20 -21.59 15.86
C GLU A 195 18.57 -22.83 15.02
N ASN A 196 17.69 -23.30 14.12
CA ASN A 196 18.01 -24.42 13.24
C ASN A 196 19.07 -24.03 12.20
N SER A 197 19.75 -25.02 11.62
CA SER A 197 20.84 -24.79 10.66
C SER A 197 20.40 -24.12 9.35
N GLN A 198 19.11 -24.23 9.01
CA GLN A 198 18.55 -23.59 7.82
C GLN A 198 18.50 -22.07 7.97
N TRP A 199 18.11 -21.56 9.14
CA TRP A 199 17.89 -20.13 9.35
C TRP A 199 19.00 -19.43 10.13
N SER A 200 19.68 -20.11 11.06
CA SER A 200 20.65 -19.49 11.98
C SER A 200 21.84 -18.80 11.30
N SER A 201 22.19 -19.24 10.07
CA SER A 201 23.26 -18.66 9.26
C SER A 201 22.78 -17.56 8.30
N ILE A 202 21.48 -17.45 8.08
CA ILE A 202 20.85 -16.62 7.03
C ILE A 202 20.19 -15.37 7.62
N VAL A 203 19.63 -15.48 8.83
CA VAL A 203 18.87 -14.41 9.47
C VAL A 203 19.50 -13.98 10.79
N TYR A 204 19.42 -12.69 11.09
CA TYR A 204 19.72 -12.18 12.42
C TYR A 204 18.45 -12.17 13.26
N SER A 205 18.40 -12.91 14.36
CA SER A 205 17.23 -12.92 15.25
C SER A 205 17.39 -11.96 16.43
N MET A 206 16.32 -11.23 16.74
CA MET A 206 16.19 -10.37 17.91
C MET A 206 14.90 -10.73 18.65
N ARG A 207 14.91 -10.60 19.98
CA ARG A 207 13.74 -10.84 20.81
C ARG A 207 13.33 -9.58 21.57
N HIS A 208 12.06 -9.20 21.42
CA HIS A 208 11.41 -8.16 22.20
C HIS A 208 10.76 -8.79 23.44
N GLU A 209 10.91 -8.15 24.59
CA GLU A 209 10.14 -8.53 25.78
C GLU A 209 8.73 -7.96 25.63
N GLN A 210 7.76 -8.85 25.38
CA GLN A 210 6.38 -8.43 25.10
C GLN A 210 5.83 -7.58 26.24
N GLY A 211 5.33 -6.41 25.88
CA GLY A 211 4.70 -5.49 26.83
C GLY A 211 3.28 -5.91 27.23
N HIS A 212 2.61 -5.02 27.95
CA HIS A 212 1.25 -5.22 28.43
C HIS A 212 0.21 -4.59 27.49
N GLY A 213 -1.06 -4.96 27.68
CA GLY A 213 -2.19 -4.43 26.90
C GLY A 213 -2.84 -5.48 25.99
N ASN A 214 -3.76 -5.01 25.15
CA ASN A 214 -4.43 -5.81 24.14
C ASN A 214 -3.49 -6.13 22.94
N GLY A 215 -3.97 -6.93 21.98
CA GLY A 215 -3.17 -7.35 20.83
C GLY A 215 -2.63 -6.19 19.99
N TYR A 216 -3.43 -5.14 19.76
CA TYR A 216 -3.02 -3.96 18.98
C TYR A 216 -1.99 -3.12 19.74
N GLU A 217 -2.10 -3.05 21.06
CA GLU A 217 -1.15 -2.32 21.90
C GLU A 217 0.21 -3.02 21.94
N LYS A 218 0.21 -4.35 22.13
CA LYS A 218 1.41 -5.17 22.07
C LYS A 218 2.10 -5.08 20.71
N LEU A 219 1.33 -5.12 19.63
CA LEU A 219 1.85 -5.01 18.27
C LEU A 219 2.52 -3.65 18.04
N ALA A 220 1.88 -2.54 18.46
CA ALA A 220 2.47 -1.22 18.33
C ALA A 220 3.77 -1.08 19.13
N GLN A 221 3.82 -1.61 20.35
CA GLN A 221 5.03 -1.63 21.18
C GLN A 221 6.16 -2.42 20.51
N HIS A 222 5.85 -3.60 19.96
CA HIS A 222 6.82 -4.44 19.25
C HIS A 222 7.36 -3.76 17.99
N TYR A 223 6.50 -3.18 17.15
CA TYR A 223 6.91 -2.42 15.97
C TYR A 223 7.83 -1.24 16.36
N GLY A 224 7.45 -0.45 17.36
CA GLY A 224 8.26 0.69 17.81
C GLY A 224 9.63 0.26 18.33
N TRP A 225 9.68 -0.82 19.11
CA TRP A 225 10.94 -1.39 19.58
C TRP A 225 11.79 -1.92 18.43
N ALA A 226 11.22 -2.71 17.53
CA ALA A 226 11.93 -3.33 16.42
C ALA A 226 12.49 -2.26 15.46
N LEU A 227 11.71 -1.22 15.14
CA LEU A 227 12.18 -0.09 14.34
C LEU A 227 13.32 0.66 15.04
N GLY A 228 13.21 0.90 16.35
CA GLY A 228 14.32 1.46 17.14
C GLY A 228 15.58 0.58 17.09
N ARG A 229 15.43 -0.75 17.09
CA ARG A 229 16.58 -1.65 16.91
C ARG A 229 17.20 -1.54 15.52
N MET A 230 16.38 -1.46 14.47
CA MET A 230 16.86 -1.34 13.09
C MET A 230 17.55 0.01 12.83
N PHE A 231 16.91 1.12 13.20
CA PHE A 231 17.40 2.45 12.90
C PHE A 231 18.38 2.99 13.93
N ASP A 232 18.04 2.96 15.23
CA ASP A 232 18.85 3.60 16.26
C ASP A 232 20.03 2.71 16.71
N TYR A 233 19.85 1.38 16.77
CA TYR A 233 20.89 0.46 17.25
C TYR A 233 21.75 -0.16 16.15
N LEU A 234 21.14 -0.64 15.06
CA LEU A 234 21.88 -1.23 13.94
C LEU A 234 22.36 -0.15 12.97
N GLY A 235 21.66 0.98 12.85
CA GLY A 235 22.09 2.13 12.04
C GLY A 235 21.66 2.05 10.57
N PHE A 236 20.66 1.22 10.23
CA PHE A 236 20.12 1.20 8.87
C PHE A 236 19.56 2.57 8.47
N LYS A 237 19.64 2.90 7.18
CA LYS A 237 19.06 4.14 6.61
C LYS A 237 17.71 3.92 5.95
N GLN A 238 17.43 2.68 5.56
CA GLN A 238 16.16 2.26 5.00
C GLN A 238 15.88 0.82 5.41
N VAL A 239 14.60 0.53 5.65
CA VAL A 239 14.13 -0.78 6.12
C VAL A 239 12.88 -1.14 5.36
N ILE A 240 12.81 -2.37 4.83
CA ILE A 240 11.57 -3.02 4.38
C ILE A 240 11.02 -3.81 5.55
N ILE A 241 9.73 -3.69 5.83
CA ILE A 241 9.03 -4.40 6.89
C ILE A 241 8.09 -5.43 6.28
N LEU A 242 8.19 -6.66 6.76
CA LEU A 242 7.36 -7.81 6.43
C LEU A 242 6.82 -8.44 7.72
N GLU A 243 5.71 -9.14 7.64
CA GLU A 243 5.14 -9.91 8.75
C GLU A 243 5.34 -11.42 8.55
N GLU A 244 5.26 -12.20 9.62
CA GLU A 244 5.48 -13.65 9.61
C GLU A 244 4.45 -14.45 8.78
N ASP A 245 3.38 -13.82 8.29
CA ASP A 245 2.30 -14.46 7.52
C ASP A 245 2.21 -13.98 6.07
N MET A 246 3.34 -13.57 5.51
CA MET A 246 3.43 -13.04 4.14
C MET A 246 4.28 -13.91 3.21
N GLU A 247 3.88 -13.96 1.94
CA GLU A 247 4.72 -14.34 0.81
C GLU A 247 5.01 -13.11 -0.06
N ILE A 248 6.11 -13.17 -0.81
CA ILE A 248 6.50 -12.10 -1.73
C ILE A 248 6.64 -12.60 -3.17
N ALA A 249 6.41 -11.68 -4.11
CA ALA A 249 6.55 -11.90 -5.54
C ALA A 249 8.02 -12.07 -5.96
N PRO A 250 8.28 -12.68 -7.14
CA PRO A 250 9.65 -12.88 -7.65
C PRO A 250 10.45 -11.59 -7.83
N ASP A 251 9.78 -10.47 -8.11
CA ASP A 251 10.37 -9.16 -8.36
C ASP A 251 10.30 -8.21 -7.16
N PHE A 252 9.87 -8.68 -5.98
CA PHE A 252 9.66 -7.85 -4.78
C PHE A 252 10.87 -6.96 -4.46
N PHE A 253 12.07 -7.54 -4.37
CA PHE A 253 13.28 -6.77 -4.05
C PHE A 253 13.73 -5.88 -5.21
N ASN A 254 13.50 -6.30 -6.47
CA ASN A 254 13.79 -5.48 -7.64
C ASN A 254 12.94 -4.18 -7.61
N TYR A 255 11.64 -4.31 -7.29
CA TYR A 255 10.73 -3.19 -7.09
C TYR A 255 11.17 -2.23 -5.97
N PHE A 256 11.57 -2.74 -4.80
CA PHE A 256 12.05 -1.89 -3.70
C PHE A 256 13.40 -1.22 -4.00
N LEU A 257 14.33 -1.94 -4.62
CA LEU A 257 15.63 -1.37 -5.01
C LEU A 257 15.44 -0.24 -6.05
N ALA A 258 14.55 -0.41 -7.02
CA ALA A 258 14.27 0.58 -8.05
C ALA A 258 13.50 1.81 -7.54
N SER A 259 12.65 1.63 -6.53
CA SER A 259 11.85 2.72 -5.93
C SER A 259 12.55 3.47 -4.80
N LEU A 260 13.61 2.91 -4.22
CA LEU A 260 14.37 3.56 -3.14
C LEU A 260 14.91 4.95 -3.53
N PRO A 261 15.49 5.17 -4.73
CA PRO A 261 15.91 6.51 -5.14
C PRO A 261 14.77 7.52 -5.07
N LEU A 262 13.57 7.16 -5.56
CA LEU A 262 12.38 8.02 -5.52
C LEU A 262 11.98 8.35 -4.08
N LEU A 263 11.93 7.34 -3.20
CA LEU A 263 11.61 7.54 -1.79
C LEU A 263 12.61 8.48 -1.08
N LYS A 264 13.88 8.47 -1.50
CA LYS A 264 14.92 9.34 -0.94
C LYS A 264 14.88 10.77 -1.48
N THR A 265 14.52 10.94 -2.75
CA THR A 265 14.63 12.25 -3.43
C THR A 265 13.32 13.03 -3.43
N ASP A 266 12.17 12.37 -3.44
CA ASP A 266 10.86 13.02 -3.47
C ASP A 266 10.33 13.24 -2.03
N PRO A 267 10.31 14.49 -1.52
CA PRO A 267 9.80 14.78 -0.17
C PRO A 267 8.29 14.55 -0.04
N LYS A 268 7.57 14.36 -1.16
CA LYS A 268 6.15 13.99 -1.18
C LYS A 268 5.93 12.49 -1.05
N LEU A 269 6.98 11.68 -0.96
CA LEU A 269 6.89 10.26 -0.58
C LEU A 269 7.32 10.06 0.87
N TYR A 270 6.64 9.14 1.56
CA TYR A 270 7.04 8.67 2.88
C TYR A 270 7.06 7.15 3.00
N CYS A 271 6.49 6.43 2.02
CA CYS A 271 6.66 4.99 1.96
C CYS A 271 6.60 4.43 0.54
N VAL A 272 7.09 3.21 0.39
CA VAL A 272 6.79 2.35 -0.76
C VAL A 272 6.12 1.12 -0.19
N SER A 273 4.95 0.74 -0.70
CA SER A 273 4.25 -0.48 -0.32
C SER A 273 4.22 -1.45 -1.49
N ALA A 274 4.24 -2.74 -1.17
CA ALA A 274 4.03 -3.85 -2.09
C ALA A 274 2.55 -4.22 -2.23
N TRP A 275 1.65 -3.54 -1.53
CA TRP A 275 0.25 -3.92 -1.42
C TRP A 275 -0.68 -2.98 -2.20
N ASN A 276 -1.64 -3.57 -2.91
CA ASN A 276 -2.81 -2.89 -3.44
C ASN A 276 -4.05 -3.37 -2.69
N ASP A 277 -4.67 -2.49 -1.89
CA ASP A 277 -5.88 -2.81 -1.11
C ASP A 277 -7.08 -3.26 -1.96
N ASN A 278 -7.16 -2.80 -3.23
CA ASN A 278 -8.18 -3.23 -4.20
C ASN A 278 -7.57 -4.11 -5.30
N GLY A 279 -6.43 -4.76 -5.02
CA GLY A 279 -5.66 -5.57 -5.96
C GLY A 279 -6.23 -6.96 -6.24
N TYR A 280 -7.54 -7.08 -6.39
CA TYR A 280 -8.22 -8.35 -6.63
C TYR A 280 -7.86 -8.92 -8.00
N GLU A 281 -7.82 -10.25 -8.15
CA GLU A 281 -7.52 -10.93 -9.44
C GLU A 281 -8.35 -10.39 -10.61
N THR A 282 -9.60 -10.04 -10.35
CA THR A 282 -10.55 -9.51 -11.35
C THR A 282 -10.39 -8.01 -11.63
N ALA A 283 -9.54 -7.31 -10.89
CA ALA A 283 -9.45 -5.85 -10.89
C ALA A 283 -8.06 -5.28 -11.22
N VAL A 284 -7.11 -6.16 -11.58
CA VAL A 284 -5.71 -5.80 -11.89
C VAL A 284 -5.19 -6.59 -13.08
N GLN A 285 -4.26 -6.02 -13.85
CA GLN A 285 -3.72 -6.68 -15.04
C GLN A 285 -2.26 -6.40 -15.32
N ASP A 286 -1.79 -5.15 -15.20
CA ASP A 286 -0.43 -4.82 -15.61
C ASP A 286 0.57 -4.95 -14.45
N PRO A 287 1.47 -5.96 -14.47
CA PRO A 287 2.47 -6.11 -13.42
C PRO A 287 3.52 -4.99 -13.45
N ARG A 288 3.58 -4.13 -14.47
CA ARG A 288 4.52 -3.00 -14.55
C ARG A 288 3.98 -1.72 -13.93
N MET A 289 2.66 -1.60 -13.80
CA MET A 289 2.02 -0.34 -13.38
C MET A 289 2.20 -0.09 -11.87
N ILE A 290 2.63 1.12 -11.57
CA ILE A 290 2.83 1.66 -10.21
C ILE A 290 2.03 2.97 -10.11
N TYR A 291 1.51 3.24 -8.92
CA TYR A 291 0.70 4.43 -8.64
C TYR A 291 1.20 5.11 -7.36
N ARG A 292 0.91 6.40 -7.23
CA ARG A 292 0.93 7.08 -5.93
C ARG A 292 -0.43 6.86 -5.23
N THR A 293 -0.44 6.86 -3.90
CA THR A 293 -1.65 6.73 -3.07
C THR A 293 -1.51 7.62 -1.83
N ASP A 294 -2.59 8.31 -1.45
CA ASP A 294 -2.73 9.02 -0.18
C ASP A 294 -2.93 8.06 0.99
N PHE A 295 -3.46 6.87 0.72
CA PHE A 295 -3.70 5.86 1.73
C PHE A 295 -2.40 5.11 2.06
N PHE A 296 -2.05 4.99 3.35
CA PHE A 296 -0.95 4.14 3.83
C PHE A 296 -1.36 2.66 3.82
N PRO A 297 -0.84 1.82 2.91
CA PRO A 297 -1.30 0.44 2.79
C PRO A 297 -0.60 -0.49 3.81
N GLY A 298 0.68 -0.25 4.09
CA GLY A 298 1.51 -1.17 4.87
C GLY A 298 1.81 -2.45 4.09
N LEU A 299 1.66 -3.61 4.74
CA LEU A 299 1.67 -4.97 4.17
C LEU A 299 2.83 -5.25 3.19
N GLY A 300 4.06 -5.22 3.70
CA GLY A 300 5.28 -5.24 2.87
C GLY A 300 5.62 -3.84 2.41
N TRP A 301 6.29 -3.06 3.26
CA TRP A 301 6.51 -1.64 2.99
C TRP A 301 7.88 -1.16 3.45
N MET A 302 8.39 -0.12 2.80
CA MET A 302 9.70 0.46 3.05
C MET A 302 9.57 1.88 3.60
N LEU A 303 10.39 2.18 4.59
CA LEU A 303 10.56 3.51 5.18
C LEU A 303 12.05 3.85 5.36
N THR A 304 12.32 5.14 5.56
CA THR A 304 13.68 5.66 5.79
C THR A 304 13.92 6.06 7.24
N SER A 305 15.19 6.26 7.60
CA SER A 305 15.60 6.76 8.92
C SER A 305 15.03 8.13 9.25
N GLU A 306 14.80 8.98 8.24
CA GLU A 306 14.27 10.33 8.41
C GLU A 306 12.81 10.27 8.87
N LEU A 307 12.00 9.40 8.26
CA LEU A 307 10.63 9.18 8.71
C LEU A 307 10.60 8.59 10.12
N TRP A 308 11.46 7.61 10.42
CA TRP A 308 11.57 7.07 11.78
C TRP A 308 11.92 8.15 12.79
N ALA A 309 12.90 9.00 12.50
CA ALA A 309 13.31 10.11 13.36
C ALA A 309 12.16 11.09 13.62
N GLU A 310 11.30 11.33 12.62
CA GLU A 310 10.12 12.18 12.72
C GLU A 310 9.06 11.60 13.67
N VAL A 311 8.81 10.29 13.62
CA VAL A 311 7.67 9.67 14.31
C VAL A 311 8.03 9.00 15.64
N ARG A 312 9.27 8.58 15.86
CA ARG A 312 9.68 7.74 17.00
C ARG A 312 9.34 8.32 18.38
N SER A 313 9.38 9.64 18.53
CA SER A 313 9.07 10.32 19.80
C SER A 313 7.58 10.36 20.13
N ARG A 314 6.72 10.12 19.14
CA ARG A 314 5.27 10.11 19.24
C ARG A 314 4.68 8.75 18.86
N TRP A 315 5.51 7.71 18.80
CA TRP A 315 5.06 6.38 18.42
C TRP A 315 3.90 5.95 19.33
N PRO A 316 2.79 5.46 18.78
CA PRO A 316 1.58 5.25 19.55
C PRO A 316 1.67 4.00 20.42
N SER A 317 0.84 3.95 21.45
CA SER A 317 0.71 2.78 22.33
C SER A 317 -0.11 1.64 21.71
N GLY A 318 -0.80 1.86 20.59
CA GLY A 318 -1.63 0.91 19.85
C GLY A 318 -1.99 1.44 18.46
N TYR A 319 -2.55 0.60 17.58
CA TYR A 319 -3.03 1.01 16.24
C TYR A 319 -1.99 1.80 15.43
N TRP A 320 -0.77 1.26 15.33
CA TRP A 320 0.37 1.96 14.75
C TRP A 320 0.17 2.32 13.28
N ASP A 321 -0.55 1.50 12.53
CA ASP A 321 -0.86 1.69 11.13
C ASP A 321 -1.87 2.83 10.94
N GLU A 322 -2.87 2.94 11.82
CA GLU A 322 -3.78 4.10 11.85
C GLU A 322 -3.05 5.38 12.21
N PHE A 323 -2.10 5.33 13.15
CA PHE A 323 -1.24 6.47 13.44
C PHE A 323 -0.47 6.94 12.19
N MET A 324 0.04 6.02 11.37
CA MET A 324 0.73 6.37 10.11
C MET A 324 -0.21 7.00 9.05
N ARG A 325 -1.53 6.78 9.16
CA ARG A 325 -2.55 7.36 8.26
C ARG A 325 -2.98 8.77 8.67
N ARG A 326 -2.76 9.16 9.94
CA ARG A 326 -3.18 10.46 10.48
C ARG A 326 -2.63 11.63 9.66
N PRO A 327 -3.41 12.71 9.43
CA PRO A 327 -2.95 13.87 8.67
C PRO A 327 -1.68 14.52 9.23
N ASP A 328 -1.51 14.56 10.55
CA ASP A 328 -0.32 15.14 11.20
C ASP A 328 0.96 14.28 11.07
N VAL A 329 0.81 13.01 10.73
CA VAL A 329 1.91 12.09 10.42
C VAL A 329 2.14 12.05 8.91
N ARG A 330 1.08 11.83 8.12
CA ARG A 330 1.17 11.76 6.66
C ARG A 330 1.64 13.07 6.04
N LYS A 331 1.17 14.23 6.54
CA LYS A 331 1.55 15.58 6.08
C LYS A 331 1.39 15.79 4.56
N GLY A 332 0.34 15.21 3.99
CA GLY A 332 0.08 15.29 2.54
C GLY A 332 1.10 14.53 1.69
N ARG A 333 1.89 13.62 2.27
CA ARG A 333 2.77 12.70 1.54
C ARG A 333 1.99 11.48 1.07
N HIS A 334 2.56 10.79 0.10
CA HIS A 334 2.00 9.62 -0.56
C HIS A 334 2.89 8.40 -0.36
N CYS A 335 2.32 7.23 -0.61
CA CYS A 335 3.11 6.04 -0.84
C CYS A 335 3.10 5.66 -2.31
N LEU A 336 4.14 4.97 -2.76
CA LEU A 336 4.07 4.19 -4.00
C LEU A 336 3.39 2.85 -3.70
N ARG A 337 2.53 2.40 -4.62
CA ARG A 337 1.90 1.09 -4.58
C ARG A 337 1.81 0.51 -5.98
N PRO A 338 1.87 -0.83 -6.15
CA PRO A 338 1.73 -1.43 -7.47
C PRO A 338 0.27 -1.63 -7.90
N GLU A 339 0.06 -1.94 -9.17
CA GLU A 339 -1.23 -2.45 -9.63
C GLU A 339 -1.47 -3.86 -9.11
N ILE A 340 -0.56 -4.79 -9.41
CA ILE A 340 -0.60 -6.15 -8.87
C ILE A 340 0.30 -6.19 -7.63
N SER A 341 -0.22 -6.69 -6.50
CA SER A 341 0.53 -6.75 -5.24
C SER A 341 1.79 -7.60 -5.38
N ARG A 342 2.88 -7.17 -4.74
CA ARG A 342 4.16 -7.89 -4.63
C ARG A 342 4.28 -8.62 -3.30
N SER A 343 3.31 -8.46 -2.42
CA SER A 343 3.13 -9.22 -1.19
C SER A 343 1.75 -9.85 -1.15
N TYR A 344 1.62 -10.98 -0.46
CA TYR A 344 0.37 -11.69 -0.20
C TYR A 344 0.36 -12.15 1.24
N THR A 345 -0.75 -11.97 1.96
CA THR A 345 -0.90 -12.53 3.31
C THR A 345 -1.67 -13.84 3.24
N PHE A 346 -1.19 -14.85 3.97
CA PHE A 346 -1.87 -16.12 4.20
C PHE A 346 -2.31 -16.27 5.66
N GLY A 347 -2.26 -15.19 6.44
CA GLY A 347 -2.60 -15.16 7.86
C GLY A 347 -4.10 -15.22 8.12
N GLU A 348 -4.69 -16.40 7.97
CA GLU A 348 -6.11 -16.63 8.29
C GLU A 348 -6.41 -16.44 9.79
N GLU A 349 -5.47 -16.89 10.64
CA GLU A 349 -5.50 -16.67 12.09
C GLU A 349 -4.58 -15.51 12.49
N GLY A 350 -5.16 -14.46 13.07
CA GLY A 350 -4.45 -13.24 13.46
C GLY A 350 -5.20 -12.41 14.50
N GLN A 351 -4.64 -11.25 14.87
CA GLN A 351 -5.21 -10.36 15.90
C GLN A 351 -6.62 -9.84 15.55
N SER A 352 -6.95 -9.78 14.26
CA SER A 352 -8.25 -9.36 13.74
C SER A 352 -9.28 -10.51 13.62
N GLN A 353 -8.96 -11.70 14.13
CA GLN A 353 -9.82 -12.90 14.09
C GLN A 353 -10.30 -13.26 12.67
N GLY A 354 -9.50 -12.96 11.65
CA GLY A 354 -9.78 -13.33 10.25
C GLY A 354 -10.92 -12.58 9.57
N GLN A 355 -11.59 -11.62 10.24
CA GLN A 355 -12.78 -10.92 9.71
C GLN A 355 -12.52 -10.22 8.37
N TYR A 356 -11.37 -9.57 8.23
CA TYR A 356 -10.97 -8.91 6.98
C TYR A 356 -10.28 -9.87 6.00
N PHE A 357 -9.73 -11.00 6.50
CA PHE A 357 -8.97 -11.94 5.70
C PHE A 357 -9.85 -12.63 4.66
N ALA A 358 -10.92 -13.29 5.10
CA ALA A 358 -11.80 -14.05 4.21
C ALA A 358 -12.60 -13.15 3.25
N ALA A 359 -12.99 -11.96 3.70
CA ALA A 359 -13.80 -11.03 2.92
C ALA A 359 -12.97 -10.32 1.83
N HIS A 360 -11.72 -9.96 2.12
CA HIS A 360 -10.91 -9.11 1.23
C HIS A 360 -9.48 -9.60 1.02
N LEU A 361 -8.69 -9.81 2.08
CA LEU A 361 -7.23 -9.99 1.93
C LEU A 361 -6.85 -11.27 1.17
N SER A 362 -7.61 -12.36 1.35
CA SER A 362 -7.36 -13.65 0.68
C SER A 362 -7.56 -13.62 -0.84
N ARG A 363 -8.21 -12.57 -1.36
CA ARG A 363 -8.53 -12.41 -2.79
C ARG A 363 -7.56 -11.49 -3.53
N ILE A 364 -6.58 -10.94 -2.82
CA ILE A 364 -5.58 -10.06 -3.41
C ILE A 364 -4.61 -10.89 -4.24
N LYS A 365 -4.40 -10.47 -5.49
CA LYS A 365 -3.52 -11.15 -6.44
C LYS A 365 -2.06 -10.91 -6.08
N LEU A 366 -1.31 -11.99 -5.89
CA LEU A 366 0.14 -11.96 -5.84
C LEU A 366 0.71 -11.95 -7.27
N ASN A 367 1.60 -11.03 -7.57
CA ASN A 367 2.32 -11.03 -8.83
C ASN A 367 3.22 -12.28 -8.96
N THR A 368 3.12 -12.97 -10.10
CA THR A 368 3.96 -14.13 -10.43
C THR A 368 4.98 -13.84 -11.53
N ASP A 369 4.86 -12.71 -12.21
CA ASP A 369 5.72 -12.33 -13.32
C ASP A 369 6.90 -11.51 -12.83
N PHE A 370 8.11 -11.80 -13.29
CA PHE A 370 9.26 -10.98 -12.95
C PHE A 370 9.29 -9.70 -13.80
N VAL A 371 9.11 -8.54 -13.17
CA VAL A 371 9.32 -7.23 -13.80
C VAL A 371 10.66 -6.64 -13.37
N ASP A 372 11.50 -6.32 -14.34
CA ASP A 372 12.80 -5.69 -14.07
C ASP A 372 12.66 -4.15 -14.01
N PHE A 373 12.30 -3.64 -12.84
CA PHE A 373 12.21 -2.20 -12.55
C PHE A 373 13.56 -1.49 -12.53
N LEU A 374 14.66 -2.22 -12.29
CA LEU A 374 16.01 -1.67 -12.31
C LEU A 374 16.52 -1.43 -13.73
N SER A 375 15.97 -2.13 -14.73
CA SER A 375 16.33 -1.90 -16.13
C SER A 375 15.75 -0.58 -16.67
N ASP A 376 16.61 0.30 -17.21
CA ASP A 376 16.20 1.59 -17.81
C ASP A 376 15.39 1.41 -19.12
N THR A 377 15.36 0.20 -19.68
CA THR A 377 14.71 -0.10 -20.97
C THR A 377 13.17 0.00 -20.91
N ALA A 378 12.56 -0.12 -19.73
CA ALA A 378 11.10 -0.14 -19.58
C ALA A 378 10.51 1.08 -18.84
N ARG A 379 11.35 1.96 -18.27
CA ARG A 379 10.93 3.20 -17.57
C ARG A 379 9.71 3.06 -16.62
N PRO A 380 9.51 1.96 -15.86
CA PRO A 380 8.21 1.67 -15.24
C PRO A 380 7.84 2.63 -14.10
N LEU A 381 8.79 3.46 -13.66
CA LEU A 381 8.64 4.39 -12.55
C LEU A 381 8.59 5.87 -12.98
N ARG A 382 8.68 6.18 -14.28
CA ARG A 382 8.81 7.57 -14.74
C ARG A 382 7.59 8.42 -14.43
N HIS A 383 6.39 7.88 -14.63
CA HIS A 383 5.17 8.61 -14.35
C HIS A 383 4.97 8.85 -12.86
N VAL A 384 5.59 8.07 -11.97
CA VAL A 384 5.52 8.23 -10.50
C VAL A 384 6.74 8.94 -9.90
N GLU A 385 7.66 9.45 -10.74
CA GLU A 385 8.94 10.03 -10.32
C GLU A 385 8.79 11.13 -9.26
N ASN A 386 7.77 11.98 -9.42
CA ASN A 386 7.38 12.98 -8.45
C ASN A 386 5.87 13.29 -8.57
N GLU A 387 5.36 14.09 -7.65
CA GLU A 387 3.94 14.50 -7.60
C GLU A 387 3.47 15.17 -8.90
N GLU A 388 4.22 16.15 -9.43
CA GLU A 388 3.82 16.92 -10.62
C GLU A 388 3.75 16.04 -11.87
N THR A 389 4.74 15.17 -12.07
CA THR A 389 4.76 14.21 -13.18
C THR A 389 3.57 13.25 -13.09
N PHE A 390 3.25 12.77 -11.88
CA PHE A 390 2.13 11.84 -11.67
C PHE A 390 0.78 12.52 -11.84
N ASP A 391 0.61 13.75 -11.35
CA ASP A 391 -0.59 14.55 -11.56
C ASP A 391 -0.84 14.74 -13.06
N ARG A 392 0.18 15.15 -13.81
CA ARG A 392 0.08 15.33 -15.27
C ARG A 392 -0.27 14.01 -15.98
N TRP A 393 0.36 12.92 -15.59
CA TRP A 393 0.05 11.59 -16.14
C TRP A 393 -1.39 11.19 -15.86
N LEU A 394 -1.84 11.27 -14.60
CA LEU A 394 -3.18 10.89 -14.19
C LEU A 394 -4.24 11.75 -14.89
N MET A 395 -4.01 13.05 -15.02
CA MET A 395 -4.90 13.96 -15.75
C MET A 395 -5.02 13.58 -17.23
N ASN A 396 -3.90 13.25 -17.88
CA ASN A 396 -3.90 12.79 -19.26
C ASN A 396 -4.69 11.48 -19.41
N GLU A 397 -4.45 10.50 -18.54
CA GLU A 397 -5.22 9.25 -18.51
C GLU A 397 -6.71 9.54 -18.38
N MET A 398 -7.11 10.31 -17.35
CA MET A 398 -8.50 10.67 -17.10
C MET A 398 -9.17 11.44 -18.25
N SER A 399 -8.42 12.29 -18.94
CA SER A 399 -8.92 13.06 -20.09
C SER A 399 -9.17 12.20 -21.31
N SER A 400 -8.45 11.08 -21.43
CA SER A 400 -8.64 10.10 -22.50
C SER A 400 -9.86 9.19 -22.27
N CYS A 401 -10.35 9.13 -21.02
CA CYS A 401 -11.46 8.29 -20.63
C CYS A 401 -12.82 8.92 -20.96
N VAL A 402 -13.76 8.08 -21.40
CA VAL A 402 -15.15 8.49 -21.64
C VAL A 402 -15.84 8.72 -20.28
N LYS A 403 -16.30 9.95 -20.04
CA LYS A 403 -17.06 10.27 -18.84
C LYS A 403 -18.44 9.61 -18.91
N VAL A 404 -18.78 8.79 -17.92
CA VAL A 404 -20.07 8.09 -17.83
C VAL A 404 -20.71 8.29 -16.46
N THR A 405 -22.04 8.23 -16.40
CA THR A 405 -22.77 8.18 -15.13
C THR A 405 -22.86 6.73 -14.64
N LEU A 406 -23.10 6.54 -13.34
CA LEU A 406 -23.30 5.19 -12.80
C LEU A 406 -24.49 4.47 -13.46
N ALA A 407 -25.55 5.19 -13.85
CA ALA A 407 -26.71 4.63 -14.53
C ALA A 407 -26.44 4.23 -15.99
N ALA A 408 -25.58 4.98 -16.69
CA ALA A 408 -25.20 4.67 -18.07
C ALA A 408 -24.07 3.64 -18.17
N PHE A 409 -23.46 3.28 -17.04
CA PHE A 409 -22.26 2.47 -16.97
C PHE A 409 -22.41 1.12 -17.68
N ASP A 410 -23.48 0.37 -17.38
CA ASP A 410 -23.68 -0.99 -17.94
C ASP A 410 -23.88 -0.97 -19.46
N GLY A 411 -24.54 0.07 -19.97
CA GLY A 411 -24.73 0.26 -21.41
C GLY A 411 -23.42 0.57 -22.14
N GLU A 412 -22.59 1.43 -21.55
CA GLU A 412 -21.28 1.77 -22.12
C GLU A 412 -20.28 0.61 -22.03
N LEU A 413 -20.33 -0.16 -20.94
CA LEU A 413 -19.55 -1.39 -20.76
C LEU A 413 -19.89 -2.43 -21.84
N ALA A 414 -21.18 -2.67 -22.08
CA ALA A 414 -21.64 -3.61 -23.12
C ALA A 414 -21.27 -3.15 -24.55
N GLY A 415 -21.13 -1.84 -24.76
CA GLY A 415 -20.87 -1.23 -26.06
C GLY A 415 -19.40 -1.00 -26.40
N GLY A 416 -18.43 -1.44 -25.58
CA GLY A 416 -17.02 -1.18 -25.89
C GLY A 416 -15.99 -2.03 -25.14
N GLN A 417 -15.23 -2.82 -25.91
CA GLN A 417 -13.99 -3.46 -25.46
C GLN A 417 -12.84 -2.43 -25.47
N GLY A 418 -11.99 -2.45 -24.44
CA GLY A 418 -10.79 -1.60 -24.37
C GLY A 418 -11.02 -0.10 -24.18
N LYS A 419 -12.20 0.34 -23.73
CA LYS A 419 -12.45 1.76 -23.39
C LYS A 419 -11.89 2.07 -22.00
N CYS A 420 -11.35 3.27 -21.81
CA CYS A 420 -11.24 3.83 -20.46
C CYS A 420 -12.54 4.58 -20.13
N LEU A 421 -13.13 4.31 -18.97
CA LEU A 421 -14.31 5.01 -18.47
C LEU A 421 -13.94 5.82 -17.23
N ARG A 422 -14.48 7.03 -17.13
CA ARG A 422 -14.33 7.88 -15.94
C ARG A 422 -15.69 8.12 -15.31
N ILE A 423 -15.81 7.82 -14.03
CA ILE A 423 -17.03 8.12 -13.27
C ILE A 423 -16.69 9.09 -12.16
N GLU A 424 -17.40 10.21 -12.16
CA GLU A 424 -17.31 11.19 -11.09
C GLU A 424 -18.34 10.86 -10.02
N TYR A 425 -17.90 10.87 -8.76
CA TYR A 425 -18.76 10.62 -7.63
C TYR A 425 -18.68 11.76 -6.60
N ARG A 426 -19.73 11.86 -5.77
CA ARG A 426 -19.72 12.69 -4.56
C ARG A 426 -19.29 11.82 -3.39
N ASP A 427 -18.56 12.38 -2.44
CA ASP A 427 -18.05 11.63 -1.28
C ASP A 427 -19.13 10.84 -0.54
N SER A 428 -20.30 11.45 -0.35
CA SER A 428 -21.46 10.80 0.30
C SER A 428 -21.94 9.53 -0.40
N MET A 429 -21.59 9.35 -1.68
CA MET A 429 -22.02 8.22 -2.51
C MET A 429 -20.97 7.11 -2.61
N TYR A 430 -19.75 7.28 -2.07
CA TYR A 430 -18.67 6.32 -2.29
C TYR A 430 -19.05 4.87 -1.94
N HIS A 431 -19.81 4.66 -0.87
CA HIS A 431 -20.30 3.33 -0.49
C HIS A 431 -21.09 2.62 -1.61
N VAL A 432 -21.84 3.35 -2.43
CA VAL A 432 -22.56 2.82 -3.60
C VAL A 432 -21.57 2.35 -4.66
N PHE A 433 -20.53 3.15 -4.93
CA PHE A 433 -19.49 2.83 -5.90
C PHE A 433 -18.63 1.65 -5.43
N ALA A 434 -18.23 1.64 -4.15
CA ALA A 434 -17.49 0.54 -3.55
C ALA A 434 -18.28 -0.77 -3.63
N SER A 435 -19.59 -0.73 -3.32
CA SER A 435 -20.46 -1.90 -3.48
C SER A 435 -20.60 -2.34 -4.94
N ARG A 436 -20.80 -1.40 -5.89
CA ARG A 436 -20.97 -1.71 -7.32
C ARG A 436 -19.73 -2.37 -7.93
N PHE A 437 -18.56 -1.89 -7.54
CA PHE A 437 -17.28 -2.28 -8.13
C PHE A 437 -16.45 -3.24 -7.28
N GLY A 438 -17.00 -3.68 -6.13
CA GLY A 438 -16.32 -4.62 -5.24
C GLY A 438 -15.08 -4.03 -4.56
N LEU A 439 -15.05 -2.72 -4.34
CA LEU A 439 -13.95 -2.04 -3.66
C LEU A 439 -14.11 -2.10 -2.14
N MET A 440 -13.00 -1.95 -1.44
CA MET A 440 -13.04 -1.73 0.01
C MET A 440 -13.84 -0.45 0.32
N PRO A 441 -14.92 -0.57 1.13
CA PRO A 441 -15.82 0.55 1.40
C PRO A 441 -15.33 1.45 2.53
N ASP A 442 -14.32 1.02 3.30
CA ASP A 442 -13.80 1.78 4.43
C ASP A 442 -12.89 2.93 4.00
N GLU A 443 -12.86 3.94 4.84
CA GLU A 443 -11.94 5.08 4.74
C GLU A 443 -11.24 5.27 6.08
N LYS A 444 -10.03 5.82 6.03
CA LYS A 444 -9.24 6.19 7.20
C LYS A 444 -8.84 7.64 7.05
N GLU A 445 -9.19 8.47 8.04
CA GLU A 445 -8.87 9.91 8.01
C GLU A 445 -9.43 10.62 6.76
N GLY A 446 -10.60 10.18 6.29
CA GLY A 446 -11.25 10.69 5.07
C GLY A 446 -10.61 10.20 3.75
N ILE A 447 -9.65 9.28 3.82
CA ILE A 447 -8.93 8.75 2.66
C ILE A 447 -9.39 7.33 2.39
N ARG A 448 -9.78 7.08 1.14
CA ARG A 448 -10.19 5.76 0.67
C ARG A 448 -8.98 4.92 0.31
N ARG A 449 -9.13 3.61 0.48
CA ARG A 449 -8.15 2.60 0.05
C ARG A 449 -7.73 2.85 -1.40
N THR A 450 -6.42 2.81 -1.66
CA THR A 450 -5.78 3.02 -2.99
C THR A 450 -5.91 4.41 -3.62
N ALA A 451 -6.67 5.34 -3.00
CA ALA A 451 -6.99 6.61 -3.61
C ALA A 451 -5.79 7.56 -3.62
N TYR A 452 -5.72 8.39 -4.66
CA TYR A 452 -4.81 9.51 -4.79
C TYR A 452 -5.61 10.73 -5.23
N LYS A 453 -5.64 11.79 -4.42
CA LYS A 453 -6.50 12.97 -4.63
C LYS A 453 -7.92 12.54 -5.01
N GLY A 454 -8.46 11.63 -4.20
CA GLY A 454 -9.83 11.12 -4.36
C GLY A 454 -10.06 10.21 -5.55
N CYS A 455 -9.06 10.02 -6.41
CA CYS A 455 -9.14 9.17 -7.57
C CYS A 455 -8.64 7.75 -7.28
N SER A 456 -9.45 6.76 -7.67
CA SER A 456 -9.11 5.33 -7.61
C SER A 456 -9.18 4.73 -9.02
N ASN A 457 -8.12 4.05 -9.43
CA ASN A 457 -8.05 3.33 -10.70
C ASN A 457 -8.29 1.84 -10.45
N ILE A 458 -9.24 1.27 -11.19
CA ILE A 458 -9.59 -0.15 -11.12
C ILE A 458 -9.73 -0.69 -12.54
N LEU A 459 -9.41 -1.96 -12.74
CA LEU A 459 -9.82 -2.67 -13.95
C LEU A 459 -11.11 -3.42 -13.64
N LEU A 460 -11.91 -3.64 -14.67
CA LEU A 460 -13.07 -4.51 -14.55
C LEU A 460 -12.85 -5.74 -15.42
N PRO A 461 -13.30 -6.92 -14.96
CA PRO A 461 -13.16 -8.15 -15.74
C PRO A 461 -13.92 -8.00 -17.07
N GLU A 462 -13.42 -8.66 -18.11
CA GLU A 462 -14.18 -8.85 -19.34
C GLU A 462 -15.51 -9.56 -18.99
N ALA A 463 -16.63 -9.05 -19.53
CA ALA A 463 -17.98 -9.55 -19.27
C ALA A 463 -18.24 -10.90 -19.93
#